data_AF-A0A924XLR0-F1
#
_entry.id   AF-A0A924XLR0-F1
#
_cell.length_a   1.000
_cell.length_b   1.000
_cell.length_c   1.000
_cell.angle_alpha   90.00
_cell.angle_beta   90.00
_cell.angle_gamma   90.00
#
_symmetry.space_group_name_H-M   'P 1'
#
loop_
_entity.id
_entity.type
_entity.pdbx_description
1 polymer ?
#
loop_
_entity_poly.entity_id
_entity_poly.type
_entity_poly.pdbx_seq_one_letter_code
_entity_poly.pdbx_strand_id
1 'polypeptide(L)'
;MKYTKLLLLFLFLSIFQVASVFGQGSICIPALPGLTAKTNDLPMTPPGQFISPNSTLSIQVDKRKPAIVSLTSSGEIKGLSLKGRHLLKIRRDGKTVTSFWFSFEKEGEKDLCLWYYKGYGTFSIKPAKDCKCGK
;
A
#
# COMPACT_ATOMS: atom_id res chain seq x y z
N MET A 1 -14.14 16.05 54.21
CA MET A 1 -13.73 14.80 53.51
C MET A 1 -14.55 14.57 52.22
N LYS A 2 -14.49 15.48 51.22
CA LYS A 2 -15.27 15.36 49.97
C LYS A 2 -14.43 15.36 48.68
N TYR A 3 -13.12 15.62 48.76
CA TYR A 3 -12.25 15.76 47.59
C TYR A 3 -11.39 14.53 47.28
N THR A 4 -11.38 13.53 48.17
CA THR A 4 -10.53 12.33 48.05
C THR A 4 -10.96 11.40 46.90
N LYS A 5 -12.25 11.41 46.51
CA LYS A 5 -12.74 10.63 45.35
C LYS A 5 -12.44 11.29 44.00
N LEU A 6 -12.20 12.61 43.96
CA LEU A 6 -11.93 13.34 42.73
C LEU A 6 -10.45 13.22 42.30
N LEU A 7 -9.54 13.13 43.27
CA LEU A 7 -8.10 12.95 43.00
C LEU A 7 -7.77 11.56 42.41
N LEU A 8 -8.54 10.53 42.79
CA LEU A 8 -8.35 9.15 42.30
C LEU A 8 -8.83 8.95 40.85
N LEU A 9 -9.78 9.78 40.38
CA LEU A 9 -10.29 9.72 39.02
C LEU A 9 -9.34 10.40 38.01
N PHE A 10 -8.56 11.39 38.46
CA PHE A 10 -7.54 12.04 37.62
C PHE A 10 -6.24 11.22 37.51
N LEU A 11 -5.91 10.40 38.50
CA LEU A 11 -4.72 9.53 38.46
C LEU A 11 -4.87 8.31 37.54
N PHE A 12 -6.09 7.93 37.17
CA PHE A 12 -6.34 6.81 36.25
C PHE A 12 -6.34 7.21 34.76
N LEU A 13 -6.30 8.50 34.44
CA LEU A 13 -6.39 8.99 33.04
C LEU A 13 -5.03 9.27 32.38
N SER A 14 -3.91 8.91 33.00
CA SER A 14 -2.56 9.29 32.55
C SER A 14 -1.78 8.17 31.87
N ILE A 15 -2.37 6.99 31.68
CA ILE A 15 -1.66 5.83 31.10
C ILE A 15 -2.26 5.54 29.73
N PHE A 16 -1.39 5.42 28.73
CA PHE A 16 -1.64 5.05 27.32
C PHE A 16 -1.86 6.18 26.30
N GLN A 17 -0.83 7.03 26.12
CA GLN A 17 -0.45 7.40 24.75
C GLN A 17 1.07 7.38 24.60
N VAL A 18 1.67 6.20 24.69
CA VAL A 18 2.94 5.97 23.99
C VAL A 18 2.57 5.78 22.52
N ALA A 19 2.34 6.89 21.82
CA ALA A 19 2.30 6.89 20.37
C ALA A 19 3.73 6.62 19.93
N SER A 20 4.05 5.33 19.73
CA SER A 20 5.36 4.93 19.24
C SER A 20 5.58 5.62 17.90
N VAL A 21 6.42 6.64 17.88
CA VAL A 21 6.96 7.26 16.66
C VAL A 21 7.99 6.28 16.10
N PHE A 22 7.56 5.06 15.80
CA PHE A 22 8.29 4.23 14.86
C PHE A 22 8.22 4.97 13.53
N GLY A 23 9.38 5.14 12.89
CA GLY A 23 9.44 5.74 11.56
C GLY A 23 8.34 5.13 10.70
N GLN A 24 7.65 5.99 9.96
CA GLN A 24 6.52 5.59 9.14
C GLN A 24 6.99 5.43 7.70
N GLY A 25 6.78 4.25 7.16
CA GLY A 25 7.02 3.96 5.76
C GLY A 25 5.85 4.38 4.88
N SER A 26 6.15 4.56 3.60
CA SER A 26 5.18 4.84 2.56
C SER A 26 5.32 3.86 1.41
N ILE A 27 4.20 3.54 0.75
CA ILE A 27 4.21 2.92 -0.57
C ILE A 27 3.50 3.88 -1.52
N CYS A 28 4.23 4.30 -2.53
CA CYS A 28 3.62 4.97 -3.65
C CYS A 28 3.11 3.99 -4.71
N ILE A 29 1.95 4.28 -5.28
CA ILE A 29 1.32 3.52 -6.35
C ILE A 29 1.25 4.46 -7.56
N PRO A 30 2.16 4.33 -8.54
CA PRO A 30 2.15 5.18 -9.71
C PRO A 30 0.87 4.92 -10.53
N ALA A 31 0.41 5.95 -11.24
CA ALA A 31 -0.55 5.74 -12.31
C ALA A 31 0.05 4.74 -13.32
N LEU A 32 -0.80 3.99 -14.01
CA LEU A 32 -0.38 3.01 -15.01
C LEU A 32 -0.74 3.48 -16.42
N PRO A 33 -0.17 4.61 -16.90
CA PRO A 33 -0.51 5.16 -18.20
C PRO A 33 -0.07 4.19 -19.31
N GLY A 34 -0.94 3.99 -20.29
CA GLY A 34 -0.69 3.10 -21.41
C GLY A 34 -0.85 1.62 -21.08
N LEU A 35 -1.68 1.26 -20.09
CA LEU A 35 -2.38 -0.04 -20.07
C LEU A 35 -3.63 0.07 -20.96
N THR A 36 -3.44 -0.02 -22.27
CA THR A 36 -4.53 -0.17 -23.24
C THR A 36 -4.77 -1.66 -23.50
N ALA A 37 -5.93 -2.02 -24.07
CA ALA A 37 -6.17 -3.41 -24.48
C ALA A 37 -5.02 -3.96 -25.36
N LYS A 38 -4.48 -3.13 -26.27
CA LYS A 38 -3.36 -3.49 -27.17
C LYS A 38 -2.01 -3.71 -26.49
N THR A 39 -1.70 -2.98 -25.42
CA THR A 39 -0.40 -3.10 -24.72
C THR A 39 -0.37 -4.24 -23.70
N ASN A 40 -1.53 -4.86 -23.45
CA ASN A 40 -1.71 -5.89 -22.43
C ASN A 40 -1.85 -7.30 -23.03
N ASP A 41 -2.04 -7.40 -24.35
CA ASP A 41 -1.93 -8.62 -25.15
C ASP A 41 -0.47 -8.87 -25.59
N LEU A 42 0.50 -8.56 -24.73
CA LEU A 42 1.86 -8.98 -24.97
C LEU A 42 1.94 -10.50 -24.82
N PRO A 43 2.64 -11.20 -25.72
CA PRO A 43 2.63 -12.67 -25.80
C PRO A 43 3.07 -13.38 -24.52
N MET A 44 3.72 -12.67 -23.59
CA MET A 44 4.22 -13.19 -22.32
C MET A 44 3.28 -12.94 -21.13
N THR A 45 2.14 -12.24 -21.32
CA THR A 45 1.17 -11.99 -20.25
C THR A 45 0.31 -13.23 -20.03
N PRO A 46 0.32 -13.84 -18.83
CA PRO A 46 -0.49 -15.03 -18.59
C PRO A 46 -2.00 -14.74 -18.66
N PRO A 47 -2.83 -15.70 -19.10
CA PRO A 47 -4.28 -15.58 -19.09
C PRO A 47 -4.79 -15.14 -17.70
N GLY A 48 -5.69 -14.16 -17.67
CA GLY A 48 -6.24 -13.61 -16.42
C GLY A 48 -5.39 -12.54 -15.73
N GLN A 49 -4.14 -12.30 -16.15
CA GLN A 49 -3.37 -11.14 -15.68
C GLN A 49 -3.65 -9.86 -16.47
N PHE A 50 -4.44 -9.96 -17.55
CA PHE A 50 -4.98 -8.82 -18.29
C PHE A 50 -5.74 -7.84 -17.41
N ILE A 51 -5.27 -6.60 -17.33
CA ILE A 51 -6.00 -5.49 -16.70
C ILE A 51 -6.77 -4.76 -17.79
N SER A 52 -8.11 -4.85 -17.74
CA SER A 52 -8.96 -4.09 -18.66
C SER A 52 -8.81 -2.59 -18.38
N PRO A 53 -8.87 -1.71 -19.41
CA PRO A 53 -8.92 -0.27 -19.20
C PRO A 53 -10.04 0.21 -18.28
N ASN A 54 -11.12 -0.57 -18.20
CA ASN A 54 -12.29 -0.27 -17.37
C ASN A 54 -12.26 -0.95 -15.99
N SER A 55 -11.22 -1.75 -15.71
CA SER A 55 -11.10 -2.42 -14.41
C SER A 55 -10.69 -1.43 -13.33
N THR A 56 -11.31 -1.57 -12.16
CA THR A 56 -10.89 -0.85 -10.96
C THR A 56 -9.85 -1.67 -10.22
N LEU A 57 -8.68 -1.07 -9.98
CA LEU A 57 -7.66 -1.67 -9.13
C LEU A 57 -7.78 -1.10 -7.71
N SER A 58 -7.62 -1.97 -6.72
CA SER A 58 -7.48 -1.52 -5.33
C SER A 58 -6.32 -2.22 -4.66
N ILE A 59 -5.50 -1.44 -3.98
CA ILE A 59 -4.30 -1.89 -3.30
C ILE A 59 -4.56 -1.80 -1.80
N GLN A 60 -4.42 -2.93 -1.11
CA GLN A 60 -4.55 -2.98 0.33
C GLN A 60 -3.25 -3.46 0.94
N VAL A 61 -2.81 -2.76 1.99
CA VAL A 61 -1.71 -3.23 2.85
C VAL A 61 -2.28 -3.63 4.19
N ASP A 62 -1.99 -4.85 4.61
CA ASP A 62 -2.49 -5.50 5.82
C ASP A 62 -4.03 -5.45 5.91
N LYS A 63 -4.55 -4.91 7.02
CA LYS A 63 -5.97 -4.73 7.31
C LYS A 63 -6.45 -3.29 7.05
N ARG A 64 -5.64 -2.44 6.39
CA ARG A 64 -5.98 -1.03 6.14
C ARG A 64 -7.07 -0.88 5.09
N LYS A 65 -7.65 0.31 4.99
CA LYS A 65 -8.57 0.64 3.90
C LYS A 65 -7.83 0.53 2.55
N PRO A 66 -8.39 -0.14 1.54
CA PRO A 66 -7.78 -0.20 0.21
C PRO A 66 -7.67 1.20 -0.41
N ALA A 67 -6.52 1.50 -1.01
CA ALA A 67 -6.34 2.63 -1.91
C ALA A 67 -6.87 2.24 -3.29
N ILE A 68 -7.88 2.95 -3.78
CA ILE A 68 -8.41 2.76 -5.14
C ILE A 68 -7.47 3.48 -6.09
N VAL A 69 -6.98 2.76 -7.10
CA VAL A 69 -6.10 3.29 -8.13
C VAL A 69 -6.70 2.98 -9.50
N SER A 70 -6.52 3.90 -10.42
CA SER A 70 -6.98 3.78 -11.80
C SER A 70 -5.78 3.90 -12.74
N LEU A 71 -6.01 3.70 -14.03
CA LEU A 71 -4.97 3.90 -15.04
C LEU A 71 -4.42 5.32 -15.07
N THR A 72 -5.21 6.30 -14.63
CA THR A 72 -4.89 7.73 -14.72
C THR A 72 -4.56 8.37 -13.38
N SER A 73 -4.81 7.69 -12.26
CA SER A 73 -4.60 8.26 -10.92
C SER A 73 -3.57 7.47 -10.11
N SER A 74 -2.52 8.15 -9.67
CA SER A 74 -1.61 7.61 -8.65
C SER A 74 -2.26 7.62 -7.26
N GLY A 75 -1.74 6.80 -6.36
CA GLY A 75 -2.14 6.76 -4.97
C GLY A 75 -0.94 6.59 -4.05
N GLU A 76 -1.15 6.78 -2.75
CA GLU A 76 -0.11 6.59 -1.75
C GLU A 76 -0.70 5.97 -0.48
N ILE A 77 0.02 5.01 0.10
CA ILE A 77 -0.31 4.40 1.38
C ILE A 77 0.76 4.81 2.38
N LYS A 78 0.40 5.70 3.31
CA LYS A 78 1.30 6.24 4.34
C LYS A 78 1.12 5.54 5.68
N GLY A 79 2.06 5.80 6.59
CA GLY A 79 1.94 5.43 7.98
C GLY A 79 2.20 3.95 8.25
N LEU A 80 2.89 3.25 7.36
CA LEU A 80 3.20 1.84 7.51
C LEU A 80 4.33 1.66 8.52
N SER A 81 4.34 0.54 9.27
CA SER A 81 5.43 0.25 10.19
C SER A 81 6.71 -0.01 9.40
N LEU A 82 7.85 0.58 9.77
CA LEU A 82 9.12 0.17 9.15
C LEU A 82 9.58 -1.22 9.64
N LYS A 83 9.03 -1.70 10.75
CA LYS A 83 9.36 -3.00 11.34
C LYS A 83 8.41 -4.09 10.87
N GLY A 84 8.98 -5.26 10.59
CA GLY A 84 8.23 -6.47 10.26
C GLY A 84 7.79 -6.57 8.80
N ARG A 85 6.97 -7.59 8.52
CA ARG A 85 6.45 -7.86 7.17
C ARG A 85 5.03 -7.34 7.02
N HIS A 86 4.76 -6.78 5.84
CA HIS A 86 3.47 -6.30 5.41
C HIS A 86 2.92 -7.18 4.30
N LEU A 87 1.61 -7.45 4.34
CA LEU A 87 0.91 -8.15 3.28
C LEU A 87 0.29 -7.15 2.33
N LEU A 88 0.77 -7.09 1.09
CA LEU A 88 0.15 -6.31 0.03
C LEU A 88 -0.81 -7.21 -0.75
N LYS A 89 -2.04 -6.74 -0.95
CA LYS A 89 -3.08 -7.38 -1.76
C LYS A 89 -3.49 -6.44 -2.88
N ILE A 90 -3.50 -6.96 -4.09
CA ILE A 90 -3.96 -6.27 -5.28
C ILE A 90 -5.26 -6.91 -5.69
N ARG A 91 -6.31 -6.09 -5.82
CA ARG A 91 -7.61 -6.53 -6.28
C ARG A 91 -7.97 -5.85 -7.58
N ARG A 92 -8.60 -6.61 -8.46
CA ARG A 92 -9.26 -6.14 -9.67
C ARG A 92 -10.75 -6.39 -9.50
N ASP A 93 -11.55 -5.34 -9.61
CA ASP A 93 -13.02 -5.42 -9.54
C ASP A 93 -13.51 -6.19 -8.30
N GLY A 94 -12.86 -5.92 -7.15
CA GLY A 94 -13.15 -6.55 -5.86
C GLY A 94 -12.51 -7.92 -5.62
N LYS A 95 -11.97 -8.59 -6.65
CA LYS A 95 -11.32 -9.91 -6.52
C LYS A 95 -9.81 -9.78 -6.39
N THR A 96 -9.21 -10.51 -5.45
CA THR A 96 -7.74 -10.55 -5.30
C THR A 96 -7.11 -11.23 -6.52
N VAL A 97 -6.25 -10.50 -7.23
CA VAL A 97 -5.50 -11.03 -8.39
C VAL A 97 -4.08 -11.44 -8.01
N THR A 98 -3.48 -10.76 -7.04
CA THR A 98 -2.20 -11.16 -6.47
C THR A 98 -2.05 -10.64 -5.04
N SER A 99 -1.21 -11.31 -4.28
CA SER A 99 -0.77 -10.85 -2.97
C SER A 99 0.63 -11.33 -2.69
N PHE A 100 1.43 -10.50 -2.04
CA PHE A 100 2.76 -10.86 -1.63
C PHE A 100 3.17 -10.09 -0.39
N TRP A 101 4.18 -10.62 0.29
CA TRP A 101 4.74 -10.02 1.48
C TRP A 101 5.96 -9.18 1.14
N PHE A 102 6.11 -8.03 1.79
CA PHE A 102 7.30 -7.19 1.71
C PHE A 102 7.70 -6.69 3.11
N SER A 103 8.91 -6.15 3.26
CA SER A 103 9.34 -5.43 4.47
C SER A 103 10.23 -4.27 4.08
N PHE A 104 10.14 -3.16 4.81
CA PHE A 104 11.02 -2.01 4.59
C PHE A 104 12.48 -2.35 4.92
N GLU A 105 12.71 -3.21 5.91
CA GLU A 105 14.04 -3.73 6.27
C GLU A 105 14.75 -4.44 5.12
N LYS A 106 14.00 -5.20 4.30
CA LYS A 106 14.57 -5.92 3.15
C LYS A 106 14.96 -4.97 2.02
N GLU A 107 14.14 -3.96 1.78
CA GLU A 107 14.35 -2.98 0.71
C GLU A 107 15.35 -1.88 1.12
N GLY A 108 15.62 -1.72 2.41
CA GLY A 108 16.57 -0.74 2.95
C GLY A 108 16.09 0.72 2.87
N GLU A 109 14.82 0.93 2.53
CA GLU A 109 14.22 2.24 2.24
C GLU A 109 12.93 2.41 3.02
N LYS A 110 12.61 3.64 3.43
CA LYS A 110 11.33 3.98 4.07
C LYS A 110 10.22 4.31 3.07
N ASP A 111 10.61 4.73 1.87
CA ASP A 111 9.72 5.12 0.80
C ASP A 111 9.86 4.10 -0.32
N LEU A 112 8.79 3.36 -0.55
CA LEU A 112 8.73 2.28 -1.52
C LEU A 112 7.74 2.61 -2.63
N CYS A 113 7.79 1.81 -3.69
CA CYS A 113 6.87 1.91 -4.80
C CYS A 113 6.35 0.53 -5.21
N LEU A 114 5.06 0.49 -5.57
CA LEU A 114 4.45 -0.63 -6.25
C LEU A 114 4.68 -0.52 -7.77
N TRP A 115 5.68 -1.23 -8.27
CA TRP A 115 6.00 -1.29 -9.70
C TRP A 115 5.18 -2.36 -10.42
N TYR A 116 4.70 -2.06 -11.63
CA TYR A 116 4.00 -3.00 -12.50
C TYR A 116 4.84 -3.33 -13.75
N TYR A 117 5.14 -4.61 -13.94
CA TYR A 117 5.85 -5.12 -15.11
C TYR A 117 4.87 -5.44 -16.24
N LYS A 118 4.73 -4.51 -17.19
CA LYS A 118 3.78 -4.62 -18.32
C LYS A 118 3.89 -5.93 -19.10
N GLY A 119 5.10 -6.41 -19.39
CA GLY A 119 5.30 -7.63 -20.17
C GLY A 119 4.87 -8.93 -19.49
N TYR A 120 4.73 -8.93 -18.16
CA TYR A 120 4.43 -10.12 -17.37
C TYR A 120 3.11 -10.04 -16.61
N GLY A 121 2.48 -8.86 -16.58
CA GLY A 121 1.27 -8.61 -15.79
C GLY A 121 1.50 -8.61 -14.28
N THR A 122 2.75 -8.56 -13.82
CA THR A 122 3.11 -8.77 -12.41
C THR A 122 3.42 -7.47 -11.68
N PHE A 123 3.26 -7.51 -10.36
CA PHE A 123 3.57 -6.39 -9.47
C PHE A 123 4.74 -6.74 -8.55
N SER A 124 5.52 -5.72 -8.17
CA SER A 124 6.62 -5.87 -7.23
C SER A 124 6.81 -4.60 -6.41
N ILE A 125 7.46 -4.73 -5.26
CA ILE A 125 7.92 -3.57 -4.49
C ILE A 125 9.34 -3.20 -4.95
N LYS A 126 9.59 -1.91 -5.05
CA LYS A 126 10.88 -1.29 -5.40
C LYS A 126 11.15 -0.06 -4.53
N PRO A 127 12.41 0.38 -4.41
CA PRO A 127 12.73 1.70 -3.89
C PRO A 127 11.94 2.81 -4.60
N ALA A 128 11.46 3.83 -3.86
CA ALA A 128 10.63 4.90 -4.44
C ALA A 128 11.33 5.70 -5.55
N LYS A 129 12.67 5.79 -5.53
CA LYS A 129 13.46 6.46 -6.60
C LYS A 129 13.24 5.85 -7.99
N ASP A 130 12.82 4.59 -8.04
CA ASP A 130 12.59 3.86 -9.29
C ASP A 130 11.20 4.16 -9.88
N CYS A 131 10.38 4.98 -9.20
CA CYS A 131 9.03 5.31 -9.61
C CYS A 131 8.77 6.80 -9.73
N LYS A 132 8.04 7.18 -10.79
CA LYS A 132 7.46 8.52 -10.93
C LYS A 132 6.05 8.53 -10.35
N CYS A 133 5.97 8.75 -9.05
CA CYS A 133 4.71 9.14 -8.45
C CYS A 133 4.53 10.64 -8.57
N GLY A 134 3.37 11.06 -9.08
CA GLY A 134 3.06 12.46 -9.26
C GLY A 134 3.29 13.22 -7.96
N LYS A 135 4.17 14.22 -8.01
CA LYS A 135 4.04 15.40 -7.16
C LYS A 135 3.13 16.38 -7.89
#